data_AF-A0A1Y4JMI4-F1
#
_entry.id   AF-A0A1Y4JMI4-F1
#
_cell.length_a   1.000
_cell.length_b   1.000
_cell.length_c   1.000
_cell.angle_alpha   90.00
_cell.angle_beta   90.00
_cell.angle_gamma   90.00
#
_symmetry.space_group_name_H-M   'P 1'
#
loop_
_entity.id
_entity.type
_entity.pdbx_description
1 polymer ?
#
loop_
_entity_poly.entity_id
_entity_poly.type
_entity_poly.pdbx_seq_one_letter_code
_entity_poly.pdbx_strand_id
1 'polypeptide(L)'
;MKSKYFARKTINKYGTFDSSHEYQYYISLLDRQKKGEIYGLRKQVSIEIIPKRVVDDIKHLKTKDKAIKRVDEHNAVYTCDFAYYDNVIDKYVMLEFKSPITARLPDYILRRKLVKQAIDRHNKRKALKHWVFVEVIMDDKGRKKVSKYKGKDWQMVI
;
A
#
# COMPACT_ATOMS: atom_id res chain seq x y z
N MET A 1 -19.69 -20.13 3.56
CA MET A 1 -18.55 -19.44 4.20
C MET A 1 -19.02 -18.08 4.74
N LYS A 2 -18.92 -17.84 6.06
CA LYS A 2 -19.16 -16.49 6.62
C LYS A 2 -17.99 -15.58 6.23
N SER A 3 -18.27 -14.43 5.62
CA SER A 3 -17.24 -13.43 5.37
C SER A 3 -16.78 -12.82 6.71
N LYS A 4 -15.50 -12.45 6.79
CA LYS A 4 -14.93 -11.75 7.93
C LYS A 4 -15.75 -10.45 8.14
N TYR A 5 -16.41 -10.30 9.28
CA TYR A 5 -17.25 -9.15 9.65
C TYR A 5 -18.51 -8.90 8.78
N PHE A 6 -19.10 -9.91 8.14
CA PHE A 6 -20.28 -9.76 7.24
C PHE A 6 -20.05 -8.80 6.04
N ALA A 7 -18.81 -8.42 5.76
CA ALA A 7 -18.48 -7.59 4.61
C ALA A 7 -18.80 -8.35 3.30
N ARG A 8 -19.50 -7.70 2.38
CA ARG A 8 -19.81 -8.25 1.05
C ARG A 8 -18.77 -7.76 0.05
N LYS A 9 -17.97 -8.70 -0.47
CA LYS A 9 -17.07 -8.42 -1.59
C LYS A 9 -17.89 -8.05 -2.83
N THR A 10 -17.40 -7.09 -3.60
CA THR A 10 -18.01 -6.70 -4.88
C THR A 10 -17.21 -7.38 -5.99
N ILE A 11 -17.84 -8.33 -6.68
CA ILE A 11 -17.25 -9.04 -7.83
C ILE A 11 -17.95 -8.54 -9.08
N ASN A 12 -17.20 -8.03 -10.04
CA ASN A 12 -17.74 -7.52 -11.31
C ASN A 12 -16.70 -7.65 -12.44
N LYS A 13 -17.02 -7.10 -13.63
CA LYS A 13 -16.13 -7.13 -14.80
C LYS A 13 -14.75 -6.47 -14.59
N TYR A 14 -14.60 -5.67 -13.55
CA TYR A 14 -13.35 -5.02 -13.15
C TYR A 14 -12.59 -5.80 -12.06
N GLY A 15 -13.04 -7.00 -11.70
CA GLY A 15 -12.41 -7.87 -10.71
C GLY A 15 -13.11 -7.84 -9.35
N THR A 16 -12.34 -8.17 -8.31
CA THR A 16 -12.81 -8.29 -6.93
C THR A 16 -12.39 -7.07 -6.13
N PHE A 17 -13.34 -6.47 -5.42
CA PHE A 17 -13.13 -5.40 -4.46
C PHE A 17 -13.60 -5.85 -3.08
N ASP A 18 -12.92 -5.41 -2.03
CA ASP A 18 -13.25 -5.78 -0.66
C ASP A 18 -14.47 -5.00 -0.13
N SER A 19 -14.81 -3.87 -0.76
CA SER A 19 -16.03 -3.12 -0.45
C SER A 19 -16.66 -2.42 -1.66
N SER A 20 -17.94 -2.07 -1.54
CA SER A 20 -18.65 -1.24 -2.52
C SER A 20 -18.01 0.15 -2.68
N HIS A 21 -17.50 0.73 -1.60
CA HIS A 21 -16.87 2.05 -1.61
C HIS A 21 -15.55 2.07 -2.38
N GLU A 22 -14.74 1.03 -2.19
CA GLU A 22 -13.51 0.82 -2.95
C GLU A 22 -13.84 0.72 -4.45
N TYR A 23 -14.87 -0.06 -4.80
CA TYR A 23 -15.34 -0.16 -6.19
C TYR A 23 -15.83 1.18 -6.75
N GLN A 24 -16.67 1.92 -6.02
CA GLN A 24 -17.15 3.24 -6.47
C GLN A 24 -16.01 4.24 -6.65
N TYR A 25 -15.01 4.19 -5.77
CA TYR A 25 -13.83 5.03 -5.92
C TYR A 25 -13.00 4.63 -7.14
N TYR A 26 -12.85 3.33 -7.40
CA TYR A 26 -12.21 2.85 -8.62
C TYR A 26 -12.90 3.36 -9.89
N ILE A 27 -14.25 3.38 -9.93
CA ILE A 27 -14.99 3.98 -11.04
C ILE A 27 -14.67 5.47 -11.19
N SER A 28 -14.60 6.22 -10.09
CA SER A 28 -14.18 7.63 -10.16
C SER A 28 -12.73 7.80 -10.67
N LEU A 29 -11.81 6.90 -10.30
CA LEU A 29 -10.44 6.94 -10.79
C LEU A 29 -10.37 6.63 -12.29
N LEU A 30 -11.19 5.70 -12.79
CA LEU A 30 -11.29 5.44 -14.23
C LEU A 30 -11.78 6.66 -15.01
N ASP A 31 -12.78 7.37 -14.49
CA ASP A 31 -13.26 8.62 -15.09
C ASP A 31 -12.17 9.71 -15.11
N ARG A 32 -11.47 9.90 -13.98
CA ARG A 32 -10.33 10.82 -13.89
C ARG A 32 -9.20 10.46 -14.86
N GLN A 33 -8.93 9.16 -15.04
CA GLN A 33 -7.93 8.71 -16.01
C GLN A 33 -8.38 9.00 -17.44
N LYS A 34 -9.67 8.77 -17.76
CA LYS A 34 -10.24 9.10 -19.08
C LYS A 34 -10.14 10.60 -19.39
N LYS A 35 -10.28 11.45 -18.38
CA LYS A 35 -10.12 12.92 -18.49
C LYS A 35 -8.67 13.39 -18.57
N GLY A 36 -7.69 12.50 -18.41
CA GLY A 36 -6.27 12.88 -18.37
C GLY A 36 -5.84 13.58 -17.08
N GLU A 37 -6.59 13.42 -15.99
CA GLU A 37 -6.22 13.98 -14.68
C GLU A 37 -5.23 13.07 -13.93
N ILE A 38 -5.30 11.76 -14.18
CA ILE A 38 -4.40 10.76 -13.59
C ILE A 38 -3.90 9.80 -14.65
N TYR A 39 -2.73 9.19 -14.42
CA TYR A 39 -2.10 8.25 -15.34
C TYR A 39 -1.61 7.00 -14.62
N GLY A 40 -1.57 5.88 -15.34
CA GLY A 40 -0.99 4.63 -14.85
C GLY A 40 -1.73 4.06 -13.64
N LEU A 41 -3.07 4.11 -13.65
CA LEU A 41 -3.88 3.51 -12.59
C LEU A 41 -3.62 2.01 -12.49
N ARG A 42 -3.15 1.57 -11.33
CA ARG A 42 -2.89 0.16 -10.99
C ARG A 42 -3.62 -0.20 -9.71
N LYS A 43 -4.07 -1.46 -9.63
CA LYS A 43 -4.69 -2.04 -8.43
C LYS A 43 -3.69 -2.94 -7.70
N GLN A 44 -3.86 -3.08 -6.39
CA GLN A 44 -3.16 -4.07 -5.56
C GLN A 44 -1.65 -4.04 -5.79
N VAL A 45 -1.06 -2.83 -5.73
CA VAL A 45 0.37 -2.62 -5.95
C VAL A 45 1.13 -2.97 -4.67
N SER A 46 2.08 -3.88 -4.81
CA SER A 46 2.90 -4.39 -3.72
C SER A 46 4.28 -3.72 -3.68
N ILE A 47 4.71 -3.33 -2.49
CA ILE A 47 6.08 -2.87 -2.23
C ILE A 47 6.70 -3.65 -1.08
N GLU A 48 8.00 -3.92 -1.16
CA GLU A 48 8.74 -4.52 -0.06
C GLU A 48 8.96 -3.47 1.04
N ILE A 49 8.56 -3.80 2.28
CA ILE A 49 8.73 -2.94 3.45
C ILE A 49 9.79 -3.46 4.41
N ILE A 50 10.02 -4.78 4.44
CA ILE A 50 11.12 -5.42 5.17
C ILE A 50 11.73 -6.45 4.22
N PRO A 51 13.05 -6.36 3.93
CA PRO A 51 13.71 -7.34 3.07
C PRO A 51 13.79 -8.71 3.76
N LYS A 52 13.92 -9.78 2.98
CA LYS A 52 14.13 -11.12 3.51
C LYS A 52 15.43 -11.19 4.33
N ARG A 53 15.42 -11.93 5.43
CA ARG A 53 16.62 -12.24 6.22
C ARG A 53 17.20 -13.57 5.77
N VAL A 54 18.50 -13.57 5.47
CA VAL A 54 19.24 -14.73 5.00
C VAL A 54 20.41 -14.97 5.94
N VAL A 55 20.62 -16.22 6.33
CA VAL A 55 21.71 -16.65 7.21
C VAL A 55 22.59 -17.68 6.50
N ASP A 56 23.87 -17.69 6.84
CA ASP A 56 24.78 -18.74 6.40
C ASP A 56 24.49 -20.01 7.21
N ASP A 57 24.49 -21.15 6.54
CA ASP A 57 24.14 -22.45 7.09
C ASP A 57 25.01 -23.54 6.45
N ILE A 58 25.20 -24.68 7.11
CA ILE A 58 25.97 -25.79 6.58
C ILE A 58 25.02 -26.92 6.23
N LYS A 59 24.95 -27.25 4.94
CA LYS A 59 24.25 -28.43 4.47
C LYS A 59 25.21 -29.61 4.44
N HIS A 60 25.03 -30.53 5.39
CA HIS A 60 25.70 -31.82 5.39
C HIS A 60 25.18 -32.68 4.24
N LEU A 61 26.06 -33.01 3.29
CA LEU A 61 25.79 -33.97 2.22
C LEU A 61 26.51 -35.27 2.54
N LYS A 62 26.14 -36.36 1.83
CA LYS A 62 26.70 -37.70 2.06
C LYS A 62 28.24 -37.76 2.08
N THR A 63 28.92 -36.89 1.32
CA THR A 63 30.38 -36.90 1.17
C THR A 63 31.07 -35.61 1.58
N LYS A 64 30.33 -34.55 1.93
CA LYS A 64 30.92 -33.23 2.23
C LYS A 64 29.95 -32.27 2.89
N ASP A 65 30.52 -31.26 3.52
CA ASP A 65 29.78 -30.10 4.02
C ASP A 65 29.80 -28.98 2.99
N LYS A 66 28.62 -28.37 2.77
CA LYS A 66 28.46 -27.25 1.85
C LYS A 66 27.91 -26.04 2.60
N ALA A 67 28.68 -24.95 2.64
CA ALA A 67 28.17 -23.65 3.04
C ALA A 67 27.07 -23.20 2.07
N ILE A 68 25.90 -22.92 2.60
CA ILE A 68 24.72 -22.44 1.87
C ILE A 68 24.18 -21.18 2.54
N LYS A 69 23.37 -20.44 1.79
CA LYS A 69 22.56 -19.35 2.32
C LYS A 69 21.11 -19.80 2.43
N ARG A 70 20.59 -19.85 3.65
CA ARG A 70 19.20 -20.24 3.94
C ARG A 70 18.37 -19.00 4.29
N VAL A 71 17.12 -18.98 3.85
CA VAL A 71 16.16 -17.95 4.27
C VAL A 71 15.75 -18.25 5.71
N ASP A 72 16.01 -17.30 6.60
CA ASP A 72 15.57 -17.32 8.00
C ASP A 72 14.16 -16.74 8.10
N GLU A 73 13.97 -15.57 7.50
CA GLU A 73 12.66 -14.90 7.43
C GLU A 73 12.39 -14.39 6.01
N HIS A 74 11.17 -14.62 5.53
CA HIS A 74 10.70 -14.06 4.27
C HIS A 74 10.52 -12.55 4.36
N ASN A 75 10.53 -11.89 3.21
CA ASN A 75 10.27 -10.46 3.15
C ASN A 75 8.83 -10.14 3.57
N ALA A 76 8.64 -8.95 4.14
CA ALA A 76 7.32 -8.40 4.40
C ALA A 76 6.96 -7.41 3.28
N VAL A 77 5.78 -7.60 2.71
CA VAL A 77 5.25 -6.78 1.63
C VAL A 77 4.05 -5.98 2.11
N TYR A 78 3.96 -4.74 1.66
CA TYR A 78 2.78 -3.89 1.79
C TYR A 78 2.08 -3.81 0.44
N THR A 79 0.79 -4.15 0.38
CA THR A 79 -0.02 -4.04 -0.83
C THR A 79 -1.06 -2.95 -0.63
N CYS A 80 -1.05 -1.94 -1.49
CA CYS A 80 -2.04 -0.88 -1.49
C CYS A 80 -3.16 -1.14 -2.50
N ASP A 81 -4.36 -0.63 -2.24
CA ASP A 81 -5.50 -0.85 -3.12
C ASP A 81 -5.30 -0.21 -4.50
N PHE A 82 -4.80 1.03 -4.55
CA PHE A 82 -4.56 1.75 -5.80
C PHE A 82 -3.24 2.50 -5.81
N ALA A 83 -2.62 2.58 -6.99
CA ALA A 83 -1.51 3.48 -7.25
C ALA A 83 -1.67 4.16 -8.62
N TYR A 84 -1.35 5.45 -8.70
CA TYR A 84 -1.43 6.24 -9.94
C TYR A 84 -0.56 7.48 -9.84
N TYR A 85 -0.31 8.13 -10.97
CA TYR A 85 0.23 9.49 -11.01
C TYR A 85 -0.92 10.49 -11.10
N ASP A 86 -0.88 11.53 -10.27
CA ASP A 86 -1.89 12.59 -10.24
C ASP A 86 -1.28 13.88 -10.81
N ASN A 87 -1.81 14.35 -11.95
CA ASN A 87 -1.30 15.54 -12.63
C ASN A 87 -1.59 16.82 -11.88
N VAL A 88 -2.68 16.87 -11.10
CA VAL A 88 -3.11 18.10 -10.41
C VAL A 88 -2.13 18.46 -9.29
N ILE A 89 -1.61 17.44 -8.60
CA ILE A 89 -0.65 17.62 -7.50
C ILE A 89 0.79 17.23 -7.88
N ASP A 90 1.00 16.84 -9.13
CA ASP A 90 2.27 16.41 -9.72
C ASP A 90 3.01 15.32 -8.91
N LYS A 91 2.28 14.29 -8.45
CA LYS A 91 2.81 13.27 -7.53
C LYS A 91 2.31 11.86 -7.85
N TYR A 92 3.12 10.87 -7.51
CA TYR A 92 2.65 9.49 -7.42
C TYR A 92 1.85 9.30 -6.14
N VAL A 93 0.65 8.76 -6.26
CA VAL A 93 -0.27 8.51 -5.16
C VAL A 93 -0.34 7.01 -4.92
N MET A 94 -0.02 6.60 -3.69
CA MET A 94 -0.35 5.29 -3.14
C MET A 94 -1.58 5.45 -2.24
N LEU A 95 -2.67 4.78 -2.57
CA LEU A 95 -3.95 4.95 -1.90
C LEU A 95 -4.42 3.65 -1.23
N GLU A 96 -4.86 3.79 0.02
CA GLU A 96 -5.30 2.71 0.88
C GLU A 96 -6.70 2.98 1.46
N PHE A 97 -7.60 2.01 1.38
CA PHE A 97 -8.88 2.00 2.07
C PHE A 97 -8.81 1.18 3.35
N LYS A 98 -9.32 1.76 4.45
CA LYS A 98 -9.49 1.05 5.72
C LYS A 98 -10.81 1.38 6.38
N SER A 99 -11.34 0.39 7.11
CA SER A 99 -12.37 0.64 8.11
C SER A 99 -11.76 1.32 9.34
N PRO A 100 -12.56 2.00 10.20
CA PRO A 100 -12.08 2.59 11.45
C PRO A 100 -11.39 1.57 12.34
N ILE A 101 -11.95 0.35 12.38
CA ILE A 101 -11.45 -0.76 13.19
C ILE A 101 -10.09 -1.20 12.66
N THR A 102 -9.98 -1.48 11.36
CA THR A 102 -8.72 -1.95 10.76
C THR A 102 -7.62 -0.90 10.86
N ALA A 103 -7.97 0.40 10.72
CA ALA A 103 -7.02 1.50 10.85
C ALA A 103 -6.38 1.62 12.24
N ARG A 104 -7.03 1.04 13.28
CA ARG A 104 -6.56 1.02 14.67
C ARG A 104 -5.83 -0.28 15.04
N LEU A 105 -5.80 -1.30 14.17
CA LEU A 105 -5.12 -2.55 14.48
C LEU A 105 -3.60 -2.32 14.60
N PRO A 106 -2.93 -2.83 15.65
CA PRO A 106 -1.50 -2.61 15.88
C PRO A 106 -0.62 -3.01 14.69
N ASP A 107 -0.93 -4.15 14.08
CA ASP A 107 -0.24 -4.68 12.91
C ASP A 107 -0.30 -3.70 11.71
N TYR A 108 -1.48 -3.15 11.43
CA TYR A 108 -1.64 -2.16 10.38
C TYR A 108 -0.89 -0.87 10.71
N ILE A 109 -0.92 -0.41 11.96
CA ILE A 109 -0.17 0.77 12.41
C ILE A 109 1.33 0.58 12.13
N LEU A 110 1.88 -0.60 12.42
CA LEU A 110 3.30 -0.91 12.17
C LEU A 110 3.61 -0.91 10.67
N ARG A 111 2.85 -1.67 9.87
CA ARG A 111 3.04 -1.72 8.41
C ARG A 111 2.91 -0.33 7.76
N ARG A 112 1.95 0.47 8.21
CA ARG A 112 1.75 1.86 7.77
C ARG A 112 2.92 2.78 8.16
N LYS A 113 3.58 2.55 9.29
CA LYS A 113 4.81 3.29 9.63
C LYS A 113 5.95 2.92 8.68
N LEU A 114 6.12 1.63 8.40
CA LEU A 114 7.19 1.13 7.53
C LEU A 114 7.02 1.59 6.08
N VAL A 115 5.80 1.53 5.53
CA VAL A 115 5.53 2.00 4.16
C VAL A 115 5.82 3.50 4.01
N LYS A 116 5.46 4.32 5.03
CA LYS A 116 5.75 5.76 5.05
C LYS A 116 7.25 6.04 5.08
N GLN A 117 8.01 5.29 5.88
CA GLN A 117 9.47 5.39 5.90
C GLN A 117 10.10 4.98 4.56
N ALA A 118 9.57 3.94 3.91
CA ALA A 118 10.03 3.53 2.58
C ALA A 118 9.79 4.62 1.53
N ILE A 119 8.62 5.27 1.57
CA ILE A 119 8.27 6.43 0.72
C ILE A 119 9.21 7.60 1.00
N ASP A 120 9.44 7.96 2.27
CA ASP A 120 10.36 9.04 2.65
C ASP A 120 11.77 8.78 2.11
N ARG A 121 12.29 7.55 2.26
CA ARG A 121 13.61 7.16 1.74
C ARG A 121 13.66 7.23 0.21
N HIS A 122 12.60 6.79 -0.47
CA HIS A 122 12.50 6.88 -1.93
C HIS A 122 12.53 8.33 -2.39
N ASN A 123 11.71 9.18 -1.79
CA ASN A 123 11.57 10.59 -2.12
C ASN A 123 12.88 11.34 -1.90
N LYS A 124 13.56 11.12 -0.77
CA LYS A 124 14.88 11.71 -0.51
C LYS A 124 15.92 11.32 -1.57
N ARG A 125 15.84 10.11 -2.12
CA ARG A 125 16.77 9.63 -3.15
C ARG A 125 16.42 10.14 -4.56
N LYS A 126 15.15 10.46 -4.82
CA LYS A 126 14.64 10.80 -6.17
C LYS A 126 14.09 12.23 -6.16
N ALA A 127 14.91 13.17 -6.62
CA ALA A 127 14.63 14.61 -6.55
C ALA A 127 13.43 15.11 -7.39
N LEU A 128 12.94 14.33 -8.36
CA LEU A 128 12.04 14.86 -9.40
C LEU A 128 10.55 14.53 -9.24
N LYS A 129 10.19 13.37 -8.66
CA LYS A 129 8.77 12.96 -8.53
C LYS A 129 8.52 12.25 -7.21
N HIS A 130 7.75 12.90 -6.35
CA HIS A 130 7.48 12.43 -4.99
C HIS A 130 6.29 11.47 -4.96
N TRP A 131 6.44 10.42 -4.16
CA TRP A 131 5.34 9.56 -3.74
C TRP A 131 4.64 10.13 -2.51
N VAL A 132 3.32 10.02 -2.48
CA VAL A 132 2.49 10.34 -1.31
C VAL A 132 1.64 9.14 -0.93
N PHE A 133 1.44 8.96 0.37
CA PHE A 133 0.57 7.93 0.90
C PHE A 133 -0.75 8.56 1.35
N VAL A 134 -1.86 8.09 0.77
CA VAL A 134 -3.21 8.58 1.07
C VAL A 134 -4.01 7.46 1.68
N GLU A 135 -4.45 7.67 2.92
CA GLU A 135 -5.31 6.74 3.63
C GLU A 135 -6.74 7.29 3.64
N VAL A 136 -7.68 6.47 3.19
CA VAL A 136 -9.10 6.74 3.24
C VAL A 136 -9.71 5.85 4.32
N ILE A 137 -10.08 6.48 5.44
CA ILE A 137 -10.79 5.80 6.52
C ILE A 137 -12.28 6.08 6.34
N MET A 138 -13.05 5.04 6.11
CA MET A 138 -14.52 5.15 6.10
C MET A 138 -14.99 5.36 7.54
N ASP A 139 -15.92 6.27 7.82
CA ASP A 139 -16.54 6.37 9.15
C ASP A 139 -17.71 5.37 9.30
N ASP A 140 -18.25 5.27 10.52
CA ASP A 140 -19.36 4.34 10.85
C ASP A 140 -20.66 4.66 10.08
N LYS A 141 -20.75 5.85 9.48
CA LYS A 141 -21.86 6.32 8.64
C LYS A 141 -21.54 6.24 7.14
N GLY A 142 -20.41 5.64 6.76
CA GLY A 142 -19.97 5.51 5.37
C GLY A 142 -19.36 6.76 4.75
N ARG A 143 -19.14 7.84 5.52
CA ARG A 143 -18.48 9.07 5.05
C ARG A 143 -16.97 8.87 5.03
N LYS A 144 -16.28 9.56 4.13
CA LYS A 144 -14.83 9.41 3.92
C LYS A 144 -14.07 10.41 4.79
N LYS A 145 -13.19 9.92 5.67
CA LYS A 145 -12.14 10.73 6.30
C LYS A 145 -10.83 10.46 5.57
N VAL A 146 -10.33 11.46 4.84
CA VAL A 146 -9.10 11.34 4.07
C VAL A 146 -7.93 11.87 4.89
N SER A 147 -6.96 11.02 5.17
CA SER A 147 -5.68 11.38 5.77
C SER A 147 -4.60 11.34 4.70
N LYS A 148 -4.00 12.49 4.40
CA LYS A 148 -2.88 12.56 3.45
C LYS A 148 -1.58 12.60 4.24
N TYR A 149 -0.74 11.57 4.09
CA TYR A 149 0.63 11.64 4.56
C TYR A 149 1.49 12.29 3.48
N LYS A 150 1.98 13.48 3.83
CA LYS A 150 3.01 14.20 3.11
C LYS A 150 4.30 13.97 3.92
N GLY A 151 5.36 13.44 3.30
CA GLY A 151 6.61 13.08 3.98
C GLY A 151 7.22 14.20 4.82
N LYS A 152 8.24 13.90 5.63
CA LYS A 152 8.74 14.76 6.72
C LYS A 152 9.21 16.20 6.42
N ASP A 153 9.18 16.69 5.18
CA ASP A 153 9.74 18.00 4.80
C ASP A 153 8.68 19.04 4.40
N TRP A 154 7.68 19.27 5.25
CA TRP A 154 6.85 20.49 5.24
C TRP A 154 6.52 20.91 6.67
N GLN A 155 7.24 21.91 7.19
CA GLN A 155 6.67 22.82 8.18
C GLN A 155 5.60 23.64 7.46
N MET A 156 4.33 23.48 7.83
CA MET A 156 3.39 24.58 7.62
C MET A 156 3.67 25.56 8.76
N VAL A 157 4.33 26.67 8.43
CA VAL A 157 4.14 27.91 9.17
C VAL A 157 2.66 28.24 9.02
N ILE A 158 1.99 28.43 10.17
CA ILE A 158 0.58 28.79 10.28
C ILE A 158 0.36 30.15 9.61
#